data_AF-A0A447JEW8-F1
#
_entry.id   AF-A0A447JEW8-F1
#
_cell.length_a   1.000
_cell.length_b   1.000
_cell.length_c   1.000
_cell.angle_alpha   90.00
_cell.angle_beta   90.00
_cell.angle_gamma   90.00
#
_symmetry.space_group_name_H-M   'P 1'
#
loop_
_entity.id
_entity.type
_entity.pdbx_description
1 polymer ?
#
loop_
_entity_poly.entity_id
_entity_poly.type
_entity_poly.pdbx_seq_one_letter_code
_entity_poly.pdbx_strand_id
1 'polypeptide(L)'
;MTRLTSLRQWLTERQLDAVLISSRPNKQPHLGISSSSGFVLISRQHAHILVDARYYADVKARANGYCTHLLGGQQTLASLANQIIAAENLQTVGFEGAQVSWETARRWQTELQATMISVSIDALRQV
;
A
#
# COMPACT_ATOMS: atom_id res chain seq x y z
N MET A 1 20.59 5.42 -0.23
CA MET A 1 19.17 5.65 -0.57
C MET A 1 18.31 4.83 0.37
N THR A 2 17.12 5.31 0.74
CA THR A 2 16.17 4.48 1.52
C THR A 2 15.24 3.74 0.58
N ARG A 3 14.65 2.62 1.02
CA ARG A 3 13.65 1.87 0.24
C ARG A 3 12.48 2.73 -0.22
N LEU A 4 11.99 3.65 0.64
CA LEU A 4 10.95 4.60 0.27
C LEU A 4 11.40 5.53 -0.85
N THR A 5 12.64 6.00 -0.81
CA THR A 5 13.21 6.84 -1.89
C THR A 5 13.23 6.10 -3.22
N SER A 6 13.73 4.86 -3.24
CA SER A 6 13.81 4.04 -4.46
C SER A 6 12.43 3.68 -5.02
N LEU A 7 11.47 3.38 -4.14
CA LEU A 7 10.09 3.10 -4.55
C LEU A 7 9.41 4.35 -5.12
N ARG A 8 9.63 5.52 -4.54
CA ARG A 8 9.11 6.80 -5.08
C ARG A 8 9.71 7.16 -6.42
N GLN A 9 11.00 6.91 -6.61
CA GLN A 9 11.63 7.07 -7.92
C GLN A 9 10.99 6.13 -8.94
N TRP A 10 10.80 4.86 -8.59
CA TRP A 10 10.14 3.89 -9.46
C TRP A 10 8.71 4.30 -9.81
N LEU A 11 7.93 4.87 -8.87
CA LEU A 11 6.60 5.41 -9.14
C LEU A 11 6.65 6.52 -10.21
N THR A 12 7.61 7.44 -10.10
CA THR A 12 7.83 8.50 -11.08
C THR A 12 8.19 7.93 -12.46
N GLU A 13 9.13 6.99 -12.52
CA GLU A 13 9.56 6.36 -13.78
C GLU A 13 8.43 5.59 -14.47
N ARG A 14 7.52 4.98 -13.70
CA ARG A 14 6.36 4.25 -14.20
C ARG A 14 5.11 5.11 -14.40
N GLN A 15 5.19 6.40 -14.13
CA GLN A 15 4.06 7.34 -14.20
C GLN A 15 2.86 6.90 -13.34
N LEU A 16 3.14 6.33 -12.15
CA LEU A 16 2.13 5.91 -11.17
C LEU A 16 2.10 6.89 -10.00
N ASP A 17 0.91 7.18 -9.47
CA ASP A 17 0.78 8.12 -8.35
C ASP A 17 1.03 7.43 -7.00
N ALA A 18 0.65 6.15 -6.90
CA ALA A 18 0.91 5.32 -5.74
C ALA A 18 1.00 3.83 -6.09
N VAL A 19 1.37 3.01 -5.12
CA VAL A 19 1.27 1.54 -5.16
C VAL A 19 0.65 1.00 -3.88
N LEU A 20 -0.30 0.08 -4.03
CA LEU A 20 -0.89 -0.73 -2.99
C LEU A 20 -0.14 -2.07 -2.89
N ILE A 21 0.52 -2.28 -1.76
CA ILE A 21 1.32 -3.46 -1.45
C ILE A 21 0.53 -4.36 -0.51
N SER A 22 0.31 -5.59 -0.94
CA SER A 22 -0.44 -6.63 -0.23
C SER A 22 0.38 -7.88 0.07
N SER A 23 1.48 -8.10 -0.65
CA SER A 23 2.33 -9.27 -0.47
C SER A 23 3.13 -9.18 0.82
N ARG A 24 3.16 -10.28 1.59
CA ARG A 24 3.95 -10.36 2.82
C ARG A 24 5.42 -9.95 2.64
N PRO A 25 6.17 -10.43 1.63
CA PRO A 25 7.59 -10.09 1.51
C PRO A 25 7.82 -8.60 1.21
N ASN A 26 6.94 -7.93 0.48
CA ASN A 26 7.09 -6.51 0.18
C ASN A 26 6.56 -5.63 1.31
N LYS A 27 5.53 -6.07 2.06
CA LYS A 27 5.00 -5.35 3.22
C LYS A 27 5.92 -5.38 4.43
N GLN A 28 6.53 -6.52 4.75
CA GLN A 28 7.28 -6.73 6.00
C GLN A 28 8.32 -5.63 6.31
N PRO A 29 9.13 -5.18 5.35
CA PRO A 29 10.11 -4.14 5.62
C PRO A 29 9.52 -2.75 5.92
N HIS A 30 8.25 -2.51 5.57
CA HIS A 30 7.52 -1.29 5.88
C HIS A 30 6.82 -1.38 7.24
N LEU A 31 6.22 -2.52 7.58
CA LEU A 31 5.51 -2.70 8.86
C LEU A 31 6.46 -2.89 10.05
N GLY A 32 7.67 -3.39 9.83
CA GLY A 32 8.59 -3.79 10.91
C GLY A 32 8.13 -5.04 11.67
N ILE A 33 7.10 -5.72 11.18
CA ILE A 33 6.59 -7.00 11.65
C ILE A 33 6.29 -7.91 10.45
N SER A 34 6.42 -9.21 10.66
CA SER A 34 6.01 -10.20 9.67
C SER A 34 4.53 -10.55 9.89
N SER A 35 3.64 -9.89 9.15
CA SER A 35 2.20 -10.18 9.14
C SER A 35 1.69 -10.50 7.73
N SER A 36 0.80 -11.48 7.64
CA SER A 36 0.02 -11.74 6.41
C SER A 36 -1.10 -10.71 6.24
N SER A 37 -1.61 -10.13 7.33
CA SER A 37 -2.66 -9.12 7.33
C SER A 37 -2.13 -7.72 7.02
N GLY A 38 -3.05 -6.78 6.79
CA GLY A 38 -2.75 -5.38 6.51
C GLY A 38 -2.27 -5.09 5.10
N PHE A 39 -2.08 -3.81 4.81
CA PHE A 39 -1.69 -3.28 3.50
C PHE A 39 -0.76 -2.07 3.70
N VAL A 40 0.05 -1.79 2.69
CA VAL A 40 0.86 -0.56 2.63
C VAL A 40 0.49 0.17 1.35
N LEU A 41 0.14 1.44 1.45
CA LEU A 41 -0.10 2.30 0.29
C LEU A 41 0.97 3.38 0.30
N ILE A 42 1.80 3.44 -0.74
CA ILE A 42 2.88 4.41 -0.83
C ILE A 42 2.64 5.29 -2.05
N SER A 43 2.49 6.59 -1.82
CA SER A 43 2.43 7.60 -2.87
C SER A 43 3.82 8.21 -3.09
N ARG A 44 3.92 9.10 -4.08
CA ARG A 44 5.13 9.89 -4.32
C ARG A 44 5.52 10.75 -3.10
N GLN A 45 4.58 11.09 -2.22
CA GLN A 45 4.80 12.03 -1.12
C GLN A 45 4.64 11.41 0.28
N HIS A 46 3.67 10.51 0.45
CA HIS A 46 3.31 9.93 1.73
C HIS A 46 3.42 8.40 1.72
N ALA A 47 3.38 7.81 2.90
CA ALA A 47 3.37 6.37 3.07
C ALA A 47 2.37 6.01 4.16
N HIS A 48 1.49 5.07 3.85
CA HIS A 48 0.36 4.70 4.68
C HIS A 48 0.40 3.21 4.98
N ILE A 49 0.10 2.85 6.22
CA ILE A 49 -0.04 1.45 6.64
C ILE A 49 -1.47 1.26 7.13
N LEU A 50 -2.19 0.31 6.54
CA LEU A 50 -3.55 -0.05 6.92
C LEU A 50 -3.49 -1.41 7.61
N VAL A 51 -3.71 -1.45 8.92
CA VAL A 51 -3.54 -2.67 9.73
C VAL A 51 -4.66 -2.82 10.74
N ASP A 52 -5.01 -4.07 11.03
CA ASP A 52 -6.03 -4.36 12.02
C ASP A 52 -5.54 -4.16 13.47
N ALA A 53 -6.49 -4.12 14.40
CA ALA A 53 -6.26 -3.77 15.80
C ALA A 53 -5.18 -4.64 16.48
N ARG A 54 -4.97 -5.89 16.04
CA ARG A 54 -3.97 -6.79 16.62
C ARG A 54 -2.55 -6.26 16.46
N TYR A 55 -2.30 -5.50 15.39
CA TYR A 55 -0.97 -5.02 15.01
C TYR A 55 -0.84 -3.50 15.10
N TYR A 56 -1.94 -2.76 15.27
CA TYR A 56 -1.96 -1.31 15.17
C TYR A 56 -0.96 -0.61 16.12
N ALA A 57 -0.96 -0.97 17.41
CA ALA A 57 -0.10 -0.35 18.40
C ALA A 57 1.39 -0.60 18.09
N ASP A 58 1.75 -1.85 17.81
CA ASP A 58 3.12 -2.25 17.51
C ASP A 58 3.64 -1.60 16.23
N VAL A 59 2.84 -1.59 15.17
CA VAL A 59 3.20 -0.96 13.89
C VAL A 59 3.36 0.55 14.07
N LYS A 60 2.42 1.21 14.75
CA LYS A 60 2.50 2.66 14.99
C LYS A 60 3.74 3.06 15.79
N ALA A 61 4.20 2.22 16.71
CA ALA A 61 5.41 2.47 17.50
C ALA A 61 6.71 2.25 16.70
N ARG A 62 6.69 1.44 15.64
CA ARG A 62 7.89 1.03 14.87
C ARG A 62 8.03 1.74 13.53
N ALA A 63 6.92 2.03 12.87
CA ALA A 63 6.89 2.55 11.50
C ALA A 63 6.96 4.09 11.46
N ASN A 64 8.10 4.63 11.87
CA ASN A 64 8.35 6.08 11.80
C ASN A 64 8.28 6.58 10.35
N GLY A 65 7.55 7.68 10.14
CA GLY A 65 7.33 8.26 8.81
C GLY A 65 6.18 7.64 8.02
N TYR A 66 5.39 6.75 8.63
CA TYR A 66 4.16 6.22 8.04
C TYR A 66 2.92 6.74 8.77
N CYS A 67 1.89 7.08 8.02
CA CYS A 67 0.54 7.30 8.55
C CYS A 67 -0.13 5.93 8.77
N THR A 68 -0.34 5.54 10.02
CA THR A 68 -0.96 4.26 10.36
C THR A 68 -2.47 4.41 10.54
N HIS A 69 -3.23 3.60 9.80
CA HIS A 69 -4.69 3.58 9.78
C HIS A 69 -5.21 2.26 10.34
N LEU A 70 -6.23 2.35 11.20
CA LEU A 70 -6.87 1.19 11.80
C LEU A 70 -7.84 0.56 10.79
N LEU A 71 -7.61 -0.71 10.46
CA LEU A 71 -8.47 -1.50 9.58
C LEU A 71 -9.39 -2.40 10.41
N GLY A 72 -10.69 -2.37 10.13
CA GLY A 72 -11.68 -3.18 10.83
C GLY A 72 -13.00 -2.47 11.07
N GLY A 73 -14.03 -3.23 11.43
CA GLY A 73 -15.39 -2.71 11.59
C GLY A 73 -15.87 -2.03 10.30
N GLN A 74 -16.20 -0.74 10.40
CA GLN A 74 -16.64 0.09 9.27
C GLN A 74 -15.47 0.58 8.38
N GLN A 75 -14.23 0.50 8.86
CA GLN A 75 -13.04 0.94 8.13
C GLN A 75 -12.47 -0.22 7.31
N THR A 76 -13.05 -0.46 6.14
CA THR A 76 -12.57 -1.44 5.17
C THR A 76 -11.35 -0.92 4.41
N LEU A 77 -10.59 -1.82 3.77
CA LEU A 77 -9.50 -1.44 2.86
C LEU A 77 -9.98 -0.40 1.83
N ALA A 78 -11.11 -0.66 1.16
CA ALA A 78 -11.63 0.23 0.13
C ALA A 78 -11.95 1.62 0.68
N SER A 79 -12.60 1.69 1.85
CA SER A 79 -12.94 2.98 2.47
C SER A 79 -11.70 3.82 2.80
N LEU A 80 -10.69 3.22 3.42
CA LEU A 80 -9.47 3.91 3.82
C LEU A 80 -8.60 4.25 2.60
N ALA A 81 -8.47 3.34 1.64
CA ALA A 81 -7.75 3.60 0.41
C ALA A 81 -8.38 4.75 -0.38
N ASN A 82 -9.72 4.79 -0.48
CA ASN A 82 -10.42 5.89 -1.16
C ASN A 82 -10.27 7.23 -0.44
N GLN A 83 -10.24 7.24 0.89
CA GLN A 83 -9.93 8.46 1.66
C GLN A 83 -8.54 8.99 1.31
N ILE A 84 -7.54 8.10 1.22
CA ILE A 84 -6.16 8.49 0.86
C ILE A 84 -6.08 8.93 -0.61
N ILE A 85 -6.71 8.18 -1.52
CA ILE A 85 -6.81 8.51 -2.95
C ILE A 85 -7.39 9.91 -3.15
N ALA A 86 -8.50 10.22 -2.47
CA ALA A 86 -9.12 11.54 -2.55
C ALA A 86 -8.25 12.64 -1.92
N ALA A 87 -7.67 12.39 -0.73
CA ALA A 87 -6.86 13.37 -0.02
C ALA A 87 -5.57 13.74 -0.78
N GLU A 88 -4.97 12.78 -1.48
CA GLU A 88 -3.73 12.98 -2.25
C GLU A 88 -3.98 13.14 -3.76
N ASN A 89 -5.24 13.18 -4.19
CA ASN A 89 -5.66 13.30 -5.59
C ASN A 89 -5.01 12.24 -6.54
N LEU A 90 -4.92 10.99 -6.07
CA LEU A 90 -4.28 9.89 -6.79
C LEU A 90 -5.17 9.41 -7.94
N GLN A 91 -4.64 9.38 -9.18
CA GLN A 91 -5.41 8.96 -10.36
C GLN A 91 -5.08 7.53 -10.77
N THR A 92 -3.82 7.13 -10.60
CA THR A 92 -3.28 5.82 -11.00
C THR A 92 -2.59 5.14 -9.84
N VAL A 93 -3.08 3.97 -9.46
CA VAL A 93 -2.56 3.20 -8.32
C VAL A 93 -2.13 1.83 -8.80
N GLY A 94 -0.84 1.54 -8.67
CA GLY A 94 -0.29 0.21 -8.91
C GLY A 94 -0.77 -0.78 -7.84
N PHE A 95 -0.93 -2.06 -8.18
CA PHE A 95 -1.09 -3.14 -7.21
C PHE A 95 -0.34 -4.40 -7.66
N GLU A 96 0.04 -5.25 -6.71
CA GLU A 96 0.82 -6.47 -6.98
C GLU A 96 -0.05 -7.57 -7.61
N GLY A 97 -0.40 -7.43 -8.88
CA GLY A 97 -1.38 -8.30 -9.55
C GLY A 97 -1.00 -9.78 -9.58
N ALA A 98 0.29 -10.11 -9.60
CA ALA A 98 0.77 -11.49 -9.49
C ALA A 98 0.63 -12.10 -8.08
N GLN A 99 0.31 -11.29 -7.07
CA GLN A 99 0.26 -11.67 -5.65
C GLN A 99 -1.16 -11.66 -5.08
N VAL A 100 -2.18 -11.37 -5.91
CA VAL A 100 -3.59 -11.33 -5.50
C VAL A 100 -4.43 -12.20 -6.42
N SER A 101 -5.55 -12.71 -5.90
CA SER A 101 -6.50 -13.45 -6.73
C SER A 101 -7.16 -12.53 -7.77
N TRP A 102 -7.62 -13.13 -8.87
CA TRP A 102 -8.39 -12.40 -9.89
C TRP A 102 -9.62 -11.69 -9.29
N GLU A 103 -10.31 -12.34 -8.36
CA GLU A 103 -11.47 -11.76 -7.67
C GLU A 103 -11.07 -10.53 -6.83
N THR A 104 -9.93 -10.59 -6.15
CA THR A 104 -9.42 -9.46 -5.37
C THR A 104 -9.07 -8.29 -6.28
N ALA A 105 -8.37 -8.55 -7.39
CA ALA A 105 -8.03 -7.53 -8.37
C ALA A 105 -9.29 -6.87 -8.97
N ARG A 106 -10.28 -7.67 -9.38
CA ARG A 106 -11.55 -7.18 -9.92
C ARG A 106 -12.32 -6.34 -8.90
N ARG A 107 -12.34 -6.79 -7.64
CA ARG A 107 -12.96 -6.04 -6.54
C ARG A 107 -12.30 -4.68 -6.36
N TRP A 108 -10.97 -4.63 -6.33
CA TRP A 108 -10.24 -3.36 -6.20
C TRP A 108 -10.48 -2.42 -7.38
N GLN A 109 -10.52 -2.95 -8.61
CA GLN A 109 -10.87 -2.15 -9.79
C GLN A 109 -12.27 -1.53 -9.73
N THR A 110 -13.20 -2.15 -8.99
CA THR A 110 -14.59 -1.68 -8.85
C THR A 110 -14.76 -0.76 -7.64
N GLU A 111 -14.10 -1.08 -6.52
CA GLU A 111 -14.29 -0.38 -5.24
C GLU A 111 -13.36 0.81 -5.05
N LEU A 112 -12.18 0.83 -5.69
CA LEU A 112 -11.20 1.90 -5.54
C LEU A 112 -11.41 3.00 -6.57
N GLN A 113 -11.42 4.25 -6.11
CA GLN A 113 -11.69 5.45 -6.90
C GLN A 113 -10.45 5.95 -7.66
N ALA A 114 -9.65 5.01 -8.17
CA ALA A 114 -8.46 5.27 -8.98
C ALA A 114 -8.30 4.17 -10.03
N THR A 115 -7.58 4.46 -11.10
CA THR A 115 -7.22 3.47 -12.11
C THR A 115 -6.22 2.47 -11.51
N MET A 116 -6.65 1.23 -11.33
CA MET A 116 -5.83 0.16 -10.75
C MET A 116 -4.99 -0.54 -11.82
N ILE A 117 -3.66 -0.47 -11.69
CA ILE A 117 -2.71 -1.02 -12.67
C ILE A 117 -1.93 -2.18 -12.04
N SER A 118 -1.91 -3.33 -12.69
CA SER A 118 -1.11 -4.48 -12.24
C SER A 118 0.38 -4.18 -12.43
N VAL A 119 1.17 -4.35 -11.37
CA VAL A 119 2.62 -4.11 -11.36
C VAL A 119 3.38 -5.20 -10.61
N SER A 120 4.70 -5.23 -10.81
CA SER A 120 5.64 -6.00 -9.99
C SER A 120 6.70 -5.06 -9.42
N ILE A 121 6.85 -5.10 -8.10
CA ILE A 121 7.83 -4.31 -7.34
C ILE A 121 8.96 -5.18 -6.76
N ASP A 122 9.02 -6.44 -7.14
CA ASP A 122 9.94 -7.43 -6.55
C ASP A 122 11.42 -7.09 -6.79
N ALA A 123 11.71 -6.42 -7.90
CA ALA A 123 13.05 -5.90 -8.20
C ALA A 123 13.53 -4.85 -7.18
N LEU A 124 12.61 -4.18 -6.47
CA LEU A 124 12.93 -3.17 -5.46
C LEU A 124 13.33 -3.77 -4.11
N ARG A 125 13.22 -5.11 -3.93
CA ARG A 125 13.61 -5.77 -2.67
C ARG A 125 15.12 -5.73 -2.38
N GLN A 126 15.94 -5.61 -3.42
CA GLN A 126 17.41 -5.69 -3.31
C GLN A 126 18.06 -4.36 -2.90
N VAL A 127 17.25 -3.31 -2.66
CA VAL A 127 17.67 -1.97 -2.23
C VAL A 127 17.34 -1.74 -0.76
#